data_AF-A0A6N4TJK7-F1
#
_entry.id   AF-A0A6N4TJK7-F1
#
_cell.length_a   1.000
_cell.length_b   1.000
_cell.length_c   1.000
_cell.angle_alpha   90.00
_cell.angle_beta   90.00
_cell.angle_gamma   90.00
#
_symmetry.space_group_name_H-M   'P 1'
#
loop_
_entity.id
_entity.type
_entity.pdbx_description
1 polymer ?
#
loop_
_entity_poly.entity_id
_entity_poly.type
_entity_poly.pdbx_seq_one_letter_code
_entity_poly.pdbx_strand_id
1 'polypeptide(L)'
;MHIPLGKGVCGTCASTLNVQRVDDVHKFSGHIACDCASNSEIVIPLIKKDTLLGVLDIDSYEFSNFDETDEYYLMQFCEILISSLDS
;
A
#
# COMPACT_ATOMS: atom_id res chain seq x y z
N MET A 1 -1.44 14.18 6.71
CA MET A 1 -2.67 13.86 5.97
C MET A 1 -3.41 12.77 6.72
N HIS A 2 -4.74 12.79 6.79
CA HIS A 2 -5.53 11.73 7.42
C HIS A 2 -6.34 11.01 6.34
N ILE A 3 -6.20 9.70 6.23
CA ILE A 3 -6.89 8.87 5.24
C ILE A 3 -7.93 8.01 5.97
N PRO A 4 -9.23 8.20 5.72
CA PRO A 4 -10.25 7.32 6.29
C PRO A 4 -10.10 5.88 5.81
N LEU A 5 -10.42 4.90 6.66
CA LEU A 5 -10.49 3.49 6.26
C LEU A 5 -11.48 3.32 5.09
N GLY A 6 -11.09 2.52 4.10
CA GLY A 6 -11.85 2.27 2.87
C GLY A 6 -11.87 3.44 1.88
N LYS A 7 -11.00 4.46 2.04
CA LYS A 7 -10.87 5.59 1.12
C LYS A 7 -9.46 5.68 0.55
N GLY A 8 -9.35 5.97 -0.75
CA GLY A 8 -8.07 5.91 -1.46
C GLY A 8 -7.47 4.50 -1.45
N VAL A 9 -6.28 4.37 -2.04
CA VAL A 9 -5.58 3.09 -2.14
C VAL A 9 -5.13 2.63 -0.74
N CYS A 10 -4.48 3.51 0.03
CA CYS A 10 -4.03 3.20 1.39
C CYS A 10 -5.18 2.79 2.34
N GLY A 11 -6.28 3.56 2.34
CA GLY A 11 -7.42 3.26 3.20
C GLY A 11 -8.13 1.97 2.79
N THR A 12 -8.17 1.66 1.48
CA THR A 12 -8.70 0.38 0.99
C THR A 12 -7.83 -0.77 1.49
N CYS A 13 -6.51 -0.69 1.31
CA CYS A 13 -5.54 -1.67 1.81
C CYS A 13 -5.73 -1.94 3.31
N ALA A 14 -5.80 -0.87 4.12
CA ALA A 14 -6.02 -0.96 5.56
C ALA A 14 -7.38 -1.60 5.93
N SER A 15 -8.42 -1.38 5.13
CA SER A 15 -9.75 -1.94 5.39
C SER A 15 -9.90 -3.41 4.98
N THR A 16 -9.26 -3.81 3.88
CA THR A 16 -9.38 -5.17 3.32
C THR A 16 -8.29 -6.11 3.82
N LEU A 17 -7.23 -5.57 4.44
CA LEU A 17 -6.03 -6.32 4.86
C LEU A 17 -5.37 -7.06 3.70
N ASN A 18 -5.46 -6.50 2.49
CA ASN A 18 -4.94 -7.08 1.25
C ASN A 18 -4.09 -6.05 0.53
N VAL A 19 -3.03 -6.53 -0.13
CA VAL A 19 -2.19 -5.72 -1.02
C VAL A 19 -3.06 -5.02 -2.08
N GLN A 20 -2.78 -3.76 -2.33
CA GLN A 20 -3.35 -3.00 -3.44
C GLN A 20 -2.21 -2.62 -4.37
N ARG A 21 -2.13 -3.26 -5.54
CA ARG A 21 -1.19 -2.92 -6.61
C ARG A 21 -1.97 -2.28 -7.75
N VAL A 22 -1.80 -0.97 -7.91
CA VAL A 22 -2.65 -0.14 -8.76
C VAL A 22 -1.82 0.41 -9.92
N ASP A 23 -2.14 -0.06 -11.13
CA ASP A 23 -1.48 0.35 -12.37
C ASP A 23 -1.72 1.81 -12.76
N ASP A 24 -2.90 2.34 -12.40
CA ASP A 24 -3.34 3.70 -12.68
C ASP A 24 -4.23 4.19 -11.54
N VAL A 25 -3.65 4.99 -10.64
CA VAL A 25 -4.36 5.50 -9.45
C VAL A 25 -5.54 6.39 -9.80
N HIS A 26 -5.52 7.06 -10.96
CA HIS A 26 -6.60 7.94 -11.42
C HIS A 26 -7.86 7.15 -11.81
N LYS A 27 -7.72 5.84 -12.11
CA LYS A 27 -8.84 4.93 -12.36
C LYS A 27 -9.38 4.27 -11.09
N PHE A 28 -8.68 4.41 -9.96
CA PHE A 28 -9.12 3.81 -8.70
C PHE A 28 -10.32 4.57 -8.13
N SER A 29 -11.45 3.87 -7.96
CA SER A 29 -12.68 4.50 -7.48
C SER A 29 -12.53 5.02 -6.05
N GLY A 30 -12.80 6.30 -5.82
CA GLY A 30 -12.60 6.92 -4.51
C GLY A 30 -11.15 7.26 -4.19
N HIS A 31 -10.31 7.42 -5.22
CA HIS A 31 -8.94 7.89 -5.10
C HIS A 31 -8.85 9.19 -4.28
N ILE A 32 -8.02 9.14 -3.25
CA ILE A 32 -7.56 10.30 -2.50
C ILE A 32 -6.05 10.32 -2.72
N ALA A 33 -5.58 11.10 -3.68
CA ALA A 33 -4.16 11.19 -3.98
C ALA A 33 -3.42 11.82 -2.78
N CYS A 34 -2.45 11.10 -2.22
CA CYS A 34 -1.48 11.63 -1.26
C CYS A 34 -0.46 12.54 -1.96
N ASP A 35 -0.07 12.17 -3.18
CA ASP A 35 0.67 12.98 -4.14
C ASP A 35 -0.13 13.04 -5.45
N CYS A 36 -0.46 14.24 -5.91
CA CYS A 36 -1.21 14.43 -7.15
C CYS A 36 -0.42 14.08 -8.42
N ALA A 37 0.89 13.88 -8.32
CA ALA A 37 1.74 13.47 -9.44
C ALA A 37 1.88 11.95 -9.57
N SER A 38 1.48 11.16 -8.57
CA SER A 38 1.55 9.69 -8.63
C SER A 38 0.62 9.13 -9.72
N ASN A 39 1.12 8.15 -10.46
CA ASN A 39 0.42 7.48 -11.56
C ASN A 39 0.18 6.00 -11.26
N SER A 40 1.08 5.34 -10.53
CA SER A 40 0.85 3.99 -9.99
C SER A 40 1.30 3.90 -8.54
N GLU A 41 0.70 2.99 -7.79
CA GLU A 41 0.92 2.85 -6.35
C GLU A 41 0.87 1.36 -5.95
N ILE A 42 1.75 0.95 -5.05
CA ILE A 42 1.64 -0.34 -4.36
C ILE A 42 1.58 -0.14 -2.86
N VAL A 43 0.52 -0.65 -2.24
CA VAL A 43 0.29 -0.55 -0.80
C VAL A 43 0.18 -1.93 -0.17
N ILE A 44 1.00 -2.18 0.85
CA ILE A 44 1.08 -3.45 1.56
C ILE A 44 0.65 -3.27 3.02
N PRO A 45 -0.29 -4.08 3.54
CA PRO A 45 -0.71 -3.97 4.93
C PRO A 45 0.36 -4.53 5.87
N LEU A 46 0.65 -3.80 6.95
CA LEU A 46 1.61 -4.22 7.98
C LEU A 46 0.83 -4.85 9.15
N ILE A 47 0.72 -6.18 9.15
CA ILE A 47 -0.09 -6.91 10.13
C ILE A 47 0.82 -7.65 11.12
N LYS A 48 0.58 -7.48 12.41
CA LYS A 48 1.29 -8.17 13.49
C LYS A 48 0.30 -8.72 14.50
N LYS A 49 0.33 -10.03 14.74
CA LYS A 49 -0.57 -10.71 15.70
C LYS A 49 -2.04 -10.30 15.49
N ASP A 50 -2.51 -10.42 14.24
CA ASP A 50 -3.87 -10.05 13.80
C ASP A 50 -4.25 -8.57 14.00
N THR A 51 -3.29 -7.72 14.33
CA THR A 51 -3.47 -6.28 14.48
C THR A 51 -2.82 -5.56 13.30
N LEU A 52 -3.59 -4.70 12.62
CA LEU A 52 -3.04 -3.80 11.63
C LEU A 52 -2.21 -2.71 12.33
N LEU A 53 -0.90 -2.68 12.08
CA LEU A 53 -0.01 -1.64 12.57
C LEU A 53 -0.05 -0.39 11.68
N GLY A 54 -0.29 -0.58 10.39
CA GLY A 54 -0.29 0.46 9.37
C GLY A 54 -0.17 -0.15 7.97
N VAL A 55 0.28 0.65 7.02
CA VAL A 55 0.56 0.22 5.64
C VAL A 55 1.95 0.72 5.21
N LEU A 56 2.62 -0.05 4.36
CA LEU A 56 3.72 0.42 3.53
C LEU A 56 3.10 0.97 2.23
N ASP A 57 3.44 2.18 1.87
CA ASP A 57 2.89 2.92 0.72
C ASP A 57 4.05 3.37 -0.18
N ILE A 58 4.00 3.01 -1.46
CA ILE A 58 5.03 3.33 -2.45
C ILE A 58 4.35 3.84 -3.73
N ASP A 59 4.62 5.10 -4.04
CA ASP A 59 4.15 5.79 -5.23
C ASP A 59 5.18 5.74 -6.38
N SER A 60 4.68 5.90 -7.60
CA SER A 60 5.50 6.09 -8.80
C SER A 60 4.87 7.08 -9.77
N TYR A 61 5.71 7.89 -10.41
CA TYR A 61 5.31 8.77 -11.52
C TYR A 61 5.09 8.01 -12.84
N GLU A 62 5.48 6.74 -12.92
CA GLU A 62 5.23 5.90 -14.08
C GLU A 62 3.93 5.10 -13.89
N PHE A 63 3.20 4.84 -14.97
CA PHE A 63 2.06 3.91 -14.93
C PHE A 63 2.54 2.46 -14.90
N SER A 64 1.79 1.57 -14.24
CA SER A 64 2.12 0.14 -14.16
C SER A 64 3.56 -0.15 -13.72
N ASN A 65 4.08 0.64 -12.79
CA ASN A 65 5.48 0.54 -12.39
C ASN A 65 5.77 -0.63 -11.44
N PHE A 66 4.73 -1.31 -10.93
CA PHE A 66 4.85 -2.39 -9.97
C PHE A 66 4.28 -3.69 -10.53
N ASP A 67 5.06 -4.76 -10.48
CA ASP A 67 4.66 -6.08 -10.93
C ASP A 67 4.58 -7.11 -9.78
N GLU A 68 4.40 -8.39 -10.13
CA GLU A 68 4.35 -9.49 -9.16
C GLU A 68 5.69 -9.71 -8.43
N THR A 69 6.81 -9.38 -9.07
CA THR A 69 8.15 -9.49 -8.48
C THR A 69 8.33 -8.43 -7.40
N ASP A 70 7.93 -7.19 -7.69
CA ASP A 70 7.94 -6.11 -6.70
C ASP A 70 7.06 -6.45 -5.50
N GLU A 71 5.82 -6.87 -5.76
CA GLU A 71 4.87 -7.28 -4.72
C GLU A 71 5.46 -8.37 -3.82
N TYR A 72 6.03 -9.43 -4.43
CA TYR A 72 6.65 -10.53 -3.69
C TYR A 72 7.78 -10.06 -2.76
N TYR A 73 8.74 -9.31 -3.28
CA TYR A 73 9.89 -8.89 -2.47
C TYR A 73 9.54 -7.82 -1.44
N LEU A 74 8.60 -6.93 -1.75
CA LEU A 74 8.13 -5.93 -0.79
C LEU A 74 7.35 -6.59 0.36
N MET A 75 6.56 -7.64 0.10
CA MET A 75 5.94 -8.43 1.17
C MET A 75 6.99 -9.06 2.09
N GLN A 76 8.04 -9.67 1.52
CA GLN A 76 9.15 -10.23 2.31
C GLN A 76 9.88 -9.16 3.14
N PHE A 77 10.09 -7.97 2.57
CA PHE A 77 10.64 -6.84 3.29
C PHE A 77 9.74 -6.42 4.47
N CYS A 78 8.43 -6.33 4.25
CA CYS A 78 7.46 -5.99 5.30
C CYS A 78 7.48 -7.01 6.45
N GLU A 79 7.60 -8.31 6.16
CA GLU A 79 7.73 -9.35 7.19
C GLU A 79 8.98 -9.15 8.07
N ILE A 80 10.12 -8.85 7.44
CA ILE A 80 11.37 -8.55 8.14
C ILE A 80 11.22 -7.28 9.00
N LEU A 81 10.65 -6.22 8.42
CA LEU A 81 10.40 -4.95 9.11
C LEU A 81 9.54 -5.18 10.36
N ILE A 82 8.39 -5.86 10.24
CA ILE A 82 7.47 -6.13 11.35
C ILE A 82 8.17 -6.93 12.46
N SER A 83 9.00 -7.90 12.09
CA SER A 83 9.77 -8.73 13.03
C SER A 83 10.82 -7.92 13.80
N SER A 84 11.37 -6.87 13.20
CA SER A 84 12.35 -5.99 13.86
C SER A 84 11.72 -5.04 14.90
N LEU A 85 10.41 -4.81 14.83
CA LEU A 85 9.67 -3.91 15.74
C LEU A 85 9.34 -4.55 17.11
N ASP A 86 9.87 -5.73 17.42
CA ASP A 86 9.74 -6.40 18.73
C ASP A 86 10.87 -6.03 19.72
N SER A 87 11.47 -4.84 19.57
CA SER A 87 12.54 -4.33 20.45
C SER A 87 12.04 -3.88 21.82
#